data_AF-A0A839K6F1-F1
#
_entry.id   AF-A0A839K6F1-F1
#
_cell.length_a   1.000
_cell.length_b   1.000
_cell.length_c   1.000
_cell.angle_alpha   90.00
_cell.angle_beta   90.00
_cell.angle_gamma   90.00
#
_symmetry.space_group_name_H-M   'P 1'
#
loop_
_entity.id
_entity.type
_entity.pdbx_description
1 polymer ?
#
loop_
_entity_poly.entity_id
_entity_poly.type
_entity_poly.pdbx_seq_one_letter_code
_entity_poly.pdbx_strand_id
1 'polypeptide(L)'
;MQYDKMLDKILTLPFDTMTEVYANDTQKVLVFRPSTLSARFKDYDVNTNFQIFLQIGNDKPFRPNHLRLLMDLKLRSRELPATVNDLLLTFDEIFYGADPLEAVKHIENINYTQFINPIDITAVLAQLFIIEQNIGYGGKSTFNPPALYIQGWIRTFIASEQEIDQIVYRICRNTPPAVKYTCQDNKNHKKHSKNAQPLWYQ
;
A
#
# COMPACT_ATOMS: atom_id res chain seq x y z
N MET A 1 5.46 -7.47 10.32
CA MET A 1 5.13 -8.89 10.02
C MET A 1 5.24 -9.13 8.51
N GLN A 2 5.81 -10.24 8.04
CA GLN A 2 5.83 -10.60 6.60
C GLN A 2 4.43 -10.77 6.00
N TYR A 3 4.32 -10.65 4.67
CA TYR A 3 3.04 -10.62 3.95
C TYR A 3 2.12 -11.81 4.27
N ASP A 4 2.60 -13.05 4.13
CA ASP A 4 1.75 -14.24 4.32
C ASP A 4 1.22 -14.36 5.75
N LYS A 5 2.04 -13.97 6.73
CA LYS A 5 1.64 -13.96 8.15
C LYS A 5 0.62 -12.86 8.43
N MET A 6 0.78 -11.68 7.82
CA MET A 6 -0.19 -10.58 7.96
C MET A 6 -1.53 -10.95 7.30
N LEU A 7 -1.48 -11.57 6.12
CA LEU A 7 -2.65 -12.08 5.43
C LEU A 7 -3.41 -13.11 6.28
N ASP A 8 -2.70 -14.11 6.81
CA ASP A 8 -3.29 -15.13 7.69
C ASP A 8 -3.88 -14.50 8.96
N LYS A 9 -3.15 -13.59 9.61
CA LYS A 9 -3.64 -12.82 10.76
C LYS A 9 -4.95 -12.12 10.43
N ILE A 10 -5.03 -11.39 9.32
CA ILE A 10 -6.24 -10.66 8.91
C ILE A 10 -7.41 -11.62 8.69
N LEU A 11 -7.20 -12.72 7.97
CA LEU A 11 -8.25 -13.68 7.63
C LEU A 11 -8.72 -14.52 8.82
N THR A 12 -7.99 -14.51 9.93
CA THR A 12 -8.33 -15.23 11.17
C THR A 12 -8.89 -14.33 12.27
N LEU A 13 -8.88 -13.00 12.09
CA LEU A 13 -9.48 -12.06 13.06
C LEU A 13 -10.97 -12.35 13.29
N PRO A 14 -11.50 -12.17 14.50
CA PRO A 14 -12.93 -12.31 14.75
C PRO A 14 -13.73 -11.29 13.95
N PHE A 15 -14.92 -11.70 13.50
CA PHE A 15 -15.89 -10.78 12.91
C PHE A 15 -16.39 -9.75 13.94
N ASP A 16 -16.83 -8.61 13.41
CA ASP A 16 -17.48 -7.50 14.12
C ASP A 16 -16.69 -6.93 15.31
N THR A 17 -15.38 -7.15 15.32
CA THR A 17 -14.47 -6.67 16.35
C THR A 17 -13.36 -5.84 15.74
N MET A 18 -13.21 -4.59 16.20
CA MET A 18 -12.09 -3.75 15.81
C MET A 18 -10.82 -4.25 16.48
N THR A 19 -9.86 -4.73 15.70
CA THR A 19 -8.62 -5.32 16.22
C THR A 19 -7.40 -4.49 15.82
N GLU A 20 -6.54 -4.19 16.78
CA GLU A 20 -5.26 -3.53 16.53
C GLU A 20 -4.28 -4.50 15.85
N VAL A 21 -3.75 -4.11 14.69
CA VAL A 21 -2.74 -4.89 13.97
C VAL A 21 -1.34 -4.34 14.16
N TYR A 22 -1.24 -3.03 14.41
CA TYR A 22 0.00 -2.32 14.70
C TYR A 22 -0.30 -0.99 15.40
N ALA A 23 0.62 -0.54 16.26
CA ALA A 23 0.57 0.77 16.89
C ALA A 23 1.98 1.29 17.17
N ASN A 24 2.12 2.60 17.15
CA ASN A 24 3.25 3.33 17.73
C ASN A 24 2.72 4.35 18.75
N ASP A 25 3.59 5.22 19.26
CA ASP A 25 3.24 6.20 20.30
C ASP A 25 2.16 7.21 19.89
N THR A 26 1.92 7.36 18.59
CA THR A 26 1.04 8.41 18.04
C THR A 26 -0.15 7.90 17.26
N GLN A 27 -0.05 6.71 16.64
CA GLN A 27 -1.04 6.21 15.70
C GLN A 27 -1.25 4.70 15.86
N LYS A 28 -2.46 4.25 15.53
CA LYS A 28 -2.86 2.84 15.53
C LYS A 28 -3.46 2.45 14.21
N VAL A 29 -3.02 1.31 13.69
CA VAL A 29 -3.62 0.66 12.54
C VAL A 29 -4.52 -0.46 13.04
N LEU A 30 -5.79 -0.39 12.67
CA LEU A 30 -6.84 -1.29 13.12
C LEU A 30 -7.46 -1.98 11.91
N VAL A 31 -7.96 -3.20 12.12
CA VAL A 31 -8.71 -3.96 11.11
C VAL A 31 -10.05 -4.38 11.68
N PHE A 32 -11.08 -4.29 10.86
CA PHE A 32 -12.44 -4.71 11.18
C PHE A 32 -12.95 -5.65 10.10
N ARG A 33 -13.52 -6.79 10.48
CA ARG A 33 -14.15 -7.75 9.56
C ARG A 33 -15.67 -7.73 9.75
N PRO A 34 -16.45 -7.16 8.82
CA PRO A 34 -17.91 -7.17 8.92
C PRO A 34 -18.45 -8.58 8.67
N SER A 35 -19.25 -9.13 9.59
CA SER A 35 -19.99 -10.39 9.34
C SER A 35 -21.13 -10.21 8.34
N THR A 36 -21.68 -8.99 8.27
CA THR A 36 -22.81 -8.66 7.41
C THR A 36 -22.37 -7.80 6.25
N LEU A 37 -22.63 -8.28 5.03
CA LEU A 37 -22.36 -7.54 3.80
C LEU A 37 -23.48 -6.54 3.54
N SER A 38 -23.15 -5.39 2.96
CA SER A 38 -24.19 -4.47 2.48
C SER A 38 -24.90 -5.06 1.27
N ALA A 39 -26.15 -4.64 1.03
CA ALA A 39 -26.93 -5.12 -0.11
C ALA A 39 -26.23 -4.98 -1.47
N ARG A 40 -25.35 -3.98 -1.61
CA ARG A 40 -24.53 -3.74 -2.81
C ARG A 40 -23.46 -4.82 -3.04
N PHE A 41 -23.01 -5.49 -1.98
CA PHE A 41 -21.94 -6.48 -2.00
C PHE A 41 -22.44 -7.87 -1.60
N LYS A 42 -23.72 -8.18 -1.84
CA LYS A 42 -24.34 -9.47 -1.49
C LYS A 42 -23.62 -10.70 -2.04
N ASP A 43 -22.90 -10.56 -3.15
CA ASP A 43 -22.17 -11.65 -3.83
C ASP A 43 -20.68 -11.69 -3.46
N TYR A 44 -20.24 -10.86 -2.49
CA TYR A 44 -18.84 -10.82 -2.04
C TYR A 44 -18.59 -11.94 -1.02
N ASP A 45 -17.38 -12.51 -0.99
CA ASP A 45 -17.03 -13.48 0.04
C ASP A 45 -16.81 -12.76 1.38
N VAL A 46 -17.69 -13.01 2.34
CA VAL A 46 -17.60 -12.45 3.69
C VAL A 46 -16.31 -12.83 4.39
N ASN A 47 -15.74 -14.01 4.08
CA ASN A 47 -14.51 -14.49 4.71
C ASN A 47 -13.29 -13.68 4.26
N THR A 48 -13.36 -13.01 3.13
CA THR A 48 -12.28 -12.15 2.64
C THR A 48 -12.58 -10.66 2.84
N ASN A 49 -13.70 -10.33 3.49
CA ASN A 49 -14.11 -8.95 3.73
C ASN A 49 -13.44 -8.40 5.00
N PHE A 50 -12.63 -7.36 4.82
CA PHE A 50 -12.05 -6.61 5.92
C PHE A 50 -11.94 -5.13 5.55
N GLN A 51 -11.81 -4.29 6.57
CA GLN A 51 -11.70 -2.85 6.46
C GLN A 51 -10.51 -2.37 7.27
N ILE A 52 -9.72 -1.48 6.68
CA ILE A 52 -8.56 -0.87 7.33
C ILE A 52 -8.99 0.44 7.97
N PHE A 53 -8.57 0.65 9.22
CA PHE A 53 -8.81 1.86 9.99
C PHE A 53 -7.49 2.42 10.52
N LEU A 54 -7.41 3.73 10.60
CA LEU A 54 -6.32 4.48 11.21
C LEU A 54 -6.87 5.34 12.34
N GLN A 55 -6.19 5.31 13.48
CA GLN A 55 -6.46 6.17 14.62
C GLN A 55 -5.24 7.05 14.88
N ILE A 56 -5.46 8.34 15.15
CA ILE A 56 -4.40 9.30 15.46
C ILE A 56 -4.68 9.82 16.87
N GLY A 57 -3.74 9.62 17.80
CA GLY A 57 -3.93 9.93 19.21
C GLY A 57 -5.22 9.32 19.77
N ASN A 58 -6.06 10.16 20.37
CA ASN A 58 -7.35 9.78 20.95
C ASN A 58 -8.55 10.04 20.02
N ASP A 59 -8.31 10.42 18.75
CA ASP A 59 -9.38 10.70 17.81
C ASP A 59 -10.15 9.43 17.44
N LYS A 60 -11.35 9.62 16.88
CA LYS A 60 -12.15 8.51 16.36
C LYS A 60 -11.44 7.85 15.16
N PRO A 61 -11.31 6.52 15.12
CA PRO A 61 -10.75 5.83 13.95
C PRO A 61 -11.51 6.14 12.66
N PHE A 62 -10.76 6.32 11.57
CA PHE A 62 -11.31 6.56 10.24
C PHE A 62 -10.71 5.59 9.21
N ARG A 63 -11.32 5.47 8.04
CA ARG A 63 -10.81 4.60 6.96
C ARG A 63 -9.85 5.38 6.06
N PRO A 64 -8.52 5.17 6.15
CA PRO A 64 -7.60 5.75 5.18
C PRO A 64 -7.88 5.15 3.80
N ASN A 65 -7.62 5.91 2.74
CA ASN A 65 -7.67 5.42 1.38
C ASN A 65 -6.26 5.32 0.78
N HIS A 66 -6.15 4.71 -0.40
CA HIS A 66 -4.87 4.58 -1.12
C HIS A 66 -4.22 5.94 -1.39
N LEU A 67 -5.00 7.00 -1.61
CA LEU A 67 -4.48 8.33 -1.88
C LEU A 67 -3.68 8.90 -0.70
N ARG A 68 -4.08 8.62 0.56
CA ARG A 68 -3.31 9.06 1.75
C ARG A 68 -1.89 8.50 1.72
N LEU A 69 -1.74 7.20 1.44
CA LEU A 69 -0.44 6.55 1.28
C LEU A 69 0.36 7.20 0.16
N LEU A 70 -0.24 7.34 -1.01
CA LEU A 70 0.44 7.87 -2.19
C LEU A 70 0.90 9.32 -2.01
N MET A 71 0.07 10.15 -1.38
CA MET A 71 0.40 11.54 -1.05
C MET A 71 1.53 11.63 -0.03
N ASP A 72 1.53 10.80 1.01
CA ASP A 72 2.62 10.73 1.99
C ASP A 72 3.97 10.48 1.30
N LEU A 73 4.00 9.50 0.40
CA LEU A 73 5.21 9.13 -0.34
C LEU A 73 5.70 10.21 -1.29
N LYS A 74 4.80 10.91 -1.98
CA LYS A 74 5.16 12.04 -2.85
C LYS A 74 5.67 13.25 -2.07
N LEU A 75 5.13 13.50 -0.87
CA LEU A 75 5.63 14.58 0.00
C LEU A 75 7.08 14.30 0.42
N ARG A 76 7.36 13.07 0.87
CA ARG A 76 8.70 12.63 1.26
C ARG A 76 9.69 12.69 0.10
N SER A 77 9.32 12.15 -1.07
CA SER A 77 10.19 12.13 -2.25
C SER A 77 10.49 13.53 -2.80
N ARG A 78 9.52 14.44 -2.72
CA ARG A 78 9.70 15.84 -3.11
C ARG A 78 10.58 16.61 -2.12
N GLU A 79 10.42 16.35 -0.83
CA GLU A 79 11.20 17.04 0.22
C GLU A 79 12.69 16.69 0.14
N LEU A 80 13.01 15.40 0.02
CA LEU A 80 14.39 14.92 -0.02
C LEU A 80 14.61 14.04 -1.27
N PRO A 81 14.87 14.63 -2.45
CA PRO A 81 15.07 13.88 -3.68
C PRO A 81 16.20 12.83 -3.62
N ALA A 82 17.19 13.05 -2.75
CA ALA A 82 18.31 12.13 -2.56
C ALA A 82 17.88 10.76 -2.00
N THR A 83 16.71 10.65 -1.36
CA THR A 83 16.23 9.43 -0.70
C THR A 83 15.22 8.65 -1.55
N VAL A 84 14.95 9.12 -2.78
CA VAL A 84 13.97 8.51 -3.70
C VAL A 84 14.26 7.03 -3.93
N ASN A 85 15.53 6.66 -4.13
CA ASN A 85 15.90 5.27 -4.35
C ASN A 85 15.70 4.41 -3.11
N ASP A 86 15.99 4.93 -1.91
CA ASP A 86 15.77 4.22 -0.66
C ASP A 86 14.27 3.98 -0.42
N LEU A 87 13.43 4.99 -0.68
CA LEU A 87 11.98 4.86 -0.63
C LEU A 87 11.49 3.81 -1.64
N LEU A 88 11.93 3.87 -2.89
CA LEU A 88 11.51 2.90 -3.90
C LEU A 88 11.91 1.47 -3.53
N LEU A 89 13.15 1.27 -3.07
CA LEU A 89 13.62 -0.04 -2.62
C LEU A 89 12.80 -0.55 -1.45
N THR A 90 12.57 0.28 -0.43
CA THR A 90 11.76 -0.06 0.75
C THR A 90 10.37 -0.55 0.34
N PHE A 91 9.65 0.19 -0.51
CA PHE A 91 8.30 -0.17 -0.89
C PHE A 91 8.24 -1.30 -1.93
N ASP A 92 9.31 -1.53 -2.70
CA ASP A 92 9.47 -2.74 -3.50
C ASP A 92 9.67 -3.97 -2.61
N GLU A 93 10.50 -3.91 -1.58
CA GLU A 93 10.70 -5.00 -0.61
C GLU A 93 9.39 -5.40 0.07
N ILE A 94 8.60 -4.41 0.51
CA ILE A 94 7.27 -4.64 1.10
C ILE A 94 6.35 -5.34 0.09
N PHE A 95 6.36 -4.88 -1.18
CA PHE A 95 5.57 -5.51 -2.25
C PHE A 95 6.00 -6.96 -2.53
N TYR A 96 7.30 -7.25 -2.44
CA TYR A 96 7.83 -8.60 -2.58
C TYR A 96 7.70 -9.46 -1.31
N GLY A 97 7.04 -8.96 -0.27
CA GLY A 97 6.62 -9.74 0.89
C GLY A 97 7.46 -9.55 2.15
N ALA A 98 8.42 -8.62 2.14
CA ALA A 98 9.21 -8.29 3.32
C ALA A 98 8.33 -7.80 4.48
N ASP A 99 8.88 -7.88 5.68
CA ASP A 99 8.27 -7.27 6.85
C ASP A 99 8.37 -5.73 6.72
N PRO A 100 7.25 -4.98 6.76
CA PRO A 100 7.28 -3.53 6.60
C PRO A 100 8.12 -2.83 7.65
N LEU A 101 8.18 -3.34 8.88
CA LEU A 101 8.98 -2.73 9.95
C LEU A 101 10.46 -3.02 9.80
N GLU A 102 10.84 -4.11 9.12
CA GLU A 102 12.25 -4.38 8.80
C GLU A 102 12.68 -3.57 7.57
N ALA A 103 11.81 -3.50 6.56
CA ALA A 103 12.08 -2.78 5.32
C ALA A 103 12.37 -1.29 5.57
N VAL A 104 11.66 -0.65 6.51
CA VAL A 104 11.85 0.78 6.78
C VAL A 104 13.06 1.12 7.66
N LYS A 105 13.70 0.17 8.34
CA LYS A 105 14.74 0.47 9.35
C LYS A 105 15.86 1.37 8.84
N HIS A 106 16.27 1.16 7.59
CA HIS A 106 17.35 1.93 6.98
C HIS A 106 16.96 3.38 6.65
N ILE A 107 15.66 3.69 6.59
CA ILE A 107 15.12 5.03 6.35
C ILE A 107 14.43 5.68 7.56
N GLU A 108 14.31 4.98 8.69
CA GLU A 108 13.66 5.50 9.92
C GLU A 108 14.32 6.76 10.45
N ASN A 109 15.65 6.87 10.31
CA ASN A 109 16.42 8.02 10.79
C ASN A 109 16.42 9.21 9.82
N ILE A 110 15.75 9.09 8.66
CA ILE A 110 15.63 10.19 7.72
C ILE A 110 14.58 11.17 8.24
N ASN A 111 15.02 12.39 8.54
CA ASN A 111 14.17 13.45 9.06
C ASN A 111 13.39 14.13 7.93
N TYR A 112 12.21 13.59 7.61
CA TYR A 112 11.22 14.28 6.78
C TYR A 112 10.40 15.23 7.64
N THR A 113 10.20 16.46 7.18
CA THR A 113 9.29 17.45 7.77
C THR A 113 7.93 17.48 7.06
N GLN A 114 7.87 17.00 5.82
CA GLN A 114 6.66 16.90 5.01
C GLN A 114 6.19 15.45 4.94
N PHE A 115 5.33 15.06 5.88
CA PHE A 115 4.70 13.75 5.91
C PHE A 115 3.29 13.82 6.49
N ILE A 116 2.49 12.80 6.19
CA ILE A 116 1.12 12.60 6.70
C ILE A 116 1.12 11.59 7.83
N ASN A 117 1.88 10.50 7.71
CA ASN A 117 2.03 9.51 8.78
C ASN A 117 3.52 9.26 9.07
N PRO A 118 3.87 8.82 10.28
CA PRO A 118 5.14 8.14 10.55
C PRO A 118 5.43 7.01 9.54
N ILE A 119 6.71 6.78 9.22
CA ILE A 119 7.11 5.91 8.09
C ILE A 119 6.73 4.44 8.33
N ASP A 120 6.79 3.99 9.57
CA ASP A 120 6.32 2.70 10.06
C ASP A 120 4.82 2.49 9.78
N ILE A 121 3.97 3.48 10.08
CA ILE A 121 2.54 3.47 9.76
C ILE A 121 2.32 3.42 8.26
N THR A 122 3.05 4.24 7.49
CA THR A 122 2.97 4.25 6.02
C THR A 122 3.33 2.88 5.44
N ALA A 123 4.36 2.22 5.95
CA ALA A 123 4.77 0.88 5.51
C ALA A 123 3.75 -0.20 5.85
N VAL A 124 3.18 -0.18 7.06
CA VAL A 124 2.12 -1.12 7.45
C VAL A 124 0.86 -0.90 6.60
N LEU A 125 0.46 0.36 6.36
CA LEU A 125 -0.66 0.67 5.46
C LEU A 125 -0.41 0.18 4.04
N ALA A 126 0.82 0.32 3.51
CA ALA A 126 1.17 -0.20 2.20
C ALA A 126 0.96 -1.71 2.11
N GLN A 127 1.47 -2.48 3.09
CA GLN A 127 1.26 -3.92 3.13
C GLN A 127 -0.23 -4.28 3.19
N LEU A 128 -1.02 -3.58 4.02
CA LEU A 128 -2.46 -3.83 4.14
C LEU A 128 -3.22 -3.52 2.84
N PHE A 129 -2.86 -2.44 2.13
CA PHE A 129 -3.47 -2.11 0.84
C PHE A 129 -3.05 -3.07 -0.29
N ILE A 130 -1.85 -3.63 -0.23
CA ILE A 130 -1.43 -4.72 -1.13
C ILE A 130 -2.30 -5.97 -0.88
N ILE A 131 -2.50 -6.34 0.39
CA ILE A 131 -3.38 -7.45 0.77
C ILE A 131 -4.82 -7.20 0.30
N GLU A 132 -5.37 -6.01 0.58
CA GLU A 132 -6.71 -5.59 0.16
C GLU A 132 -6.88 -5.70 -1.36
N GLN A 133 -5.89 -5.24 -2.14
CA GLN A 133 -5.95 -5.32 -3.59
C GLN A 133 -5.90 -6.75 -4.12
N ASN A 134 -5.02 -7.59 -3.56
CA ASN A 134 -4.91 -8.99 -3.98
C ASN A 134 -6.19 -9.77 -3.69
N ILE A 135 -6.84 -9.51 -2.56
CA ILE A 135 -8.12 -10.12 -2.19
C ILE A 135 -9.28 -9.54 -3.03
N GLY A 136 -9.44 -8.22 -3.05
CA GLY A 136 -10.66 -7.57 -3.51
C GLY A 136 -10.78 -7.44 -5.02
N TYR A 137 -9.67 -7.44 -5.75
CA TYR A 137 -9.66 -7.18 -7.19
C TYR A 137 -9.39 -8.39 -8.09
N GLY A 138 -9.10 -9.57 -7.50
CA GLY A 138 -9.03 -10.90 -8.13
C GLY A 138 -9.05 -10.99 -9.67
N GLY A 139 -9.92 -11.83 -10.24
CA GLY A 139 -10.01 -12.08 -11.69
C GLY A 139 -10.46 -10.90 -12.57
N LYS A 140 -10.65 -9.71 -12.00
CA LYS A 140 -11.07 -8.48 -12.72
C LYS A 140 -9.88 -7.56 -13.04
N SER A 141 -8.73 -7.76 -12.40
CA SER A 141 -7.53 -6.96 -12.66
C SER A 141 -6.85 -7.39 -13.96
N THR A 142 -6.42 -6.42 -14.76
CA THR A 142 -5.52 -6.67 -15.90
C THR A 142 -4.08 -6.94 -15.46
N PHE A 143 -3.78 -6.72 -14.17
CA PHE A 143 -2.49 -6.98 -13.57
C PHE A 143 -2.47 -8.33 -12.85
N ASN A 144 -1.33 -9.01 -12.93
CA ASN A 144 -1.06 -10.22 -12.17
C ASN A 144 0.32 -10.10 -11.50
N PRO A 145 0.41 -9.95 -10.17
CA PRO A 145 -0.70 -9.96 -9.20
C PRO A 145 -1.59 -8.69 -9.25
N PRO A 146 -2.85 -8.72 -8.75
CA PRO A 146 -3.74 -7.56 -8.75
C PRO A 146 -3.17 -6.33 -8.04
N ALA A 147 -2.45 -6.51 -6.93
CA ALA A 147 -1.82 -5.42 -6.18
C ALA A 147 -0.74 -4.66 -6.95
N LEU A 148 -0.29 -5.16 -8.11
CA LEU A 148 0.61 -4.41 -8.96
C LEU A 148 0.00 -3.08 -9.47
N TYR A 149 -1.33 -2.94 -9.46
CA TYR A 149 -1.98 -1.66 -9.69
C TYR A 149 -1.56 -0.60 -8.65
N ILE A 150 -1.67 -0.92 -7.35
CA ILE A 150 -1.27 0.00 -6.30
C ILE A 150 0.25 0.15 -6.24
N GLN A 151 1.02 -0.92 -6.46
CA GLN A 151 2.49 -0.83 -6.50
C GLN A 151 2.98 0.08 -7.64
N GLY A 152 2.38 -0.04 -8.82
CA GLY A 152 2.70 0.85 -9.93
C GLY A 152 2.43 2.32 -9.60
N TRP A 153 1.38 2.60 -8.82
CA TRP A 153 1.08 3.93 -8.32
C TRP A 153 2.04 4.39 -7.23
N ILE A 154 2.42 3.53 -6.28
CA ILE A 154 3.46 3.80 -5.28
C ILE A 154 4.76 4.25 -5.97
N ARG A 155 5.25 3.45 -6.93
CA ARG A 155 6.42 3.79 -7.75
C ARG A 155 6.26 5.10 -8.51
N THR A 156 5.07 5.35 -9.06
CA THR A 156 4.76 6.61 -9.76
C THR A 156 4.83 7.80 -8.81
N PHE A 157 4.22 7.74 -7.63
CA PHE A 157 4.19 8.86 -6.68
C PHE A 157 5.58 9.13 -6.08
N ILE A 158 6.40 8.11 -5.87
CA ILE A 158 7.77 8.31 -5.38
C ILE A 158 8.66 8.89 -6.49
N ALA A 159 8.66 8.30 -7.70
CA ALA A 159 9.66 8.59 -8.74
C ALA A 159 9.27 9.69 -9.75
N SER A 160 7.99 10.10 -9.81
CA SER A 160 7.54 11.04 -10.85
C SER A 160 7.97 12.48 -10.53
N GLU A 161 8.57 13.15 -11.51
CA GLU A 161 8.84 14.59 -11.49
C GLU A 161 7.57 15.45 -11.68
N GLN A 162 6.45 14.84 -12.12
CA GLN A 162 5.19 15.56 -12.28
C GLN A 162 4.72 16.16 -10.95
N GLU A 163 4.05 17.31 -11.04
CA GLU A 163 3.41 17.95 -9.90
C GLU A 163 2.28 17.10 -9.33
N ILE A 164 2.03 17.30 -8.03
CA ILE A 164 1.13 16.43 -7.26
C ILE A 164 -0.31 16.44 -7.80
N ASP A 165 -0.79 17.59 -8.27
CA ASP A 165 -2.10 17.77 -8.89
C ASP A 165 -2.25 16.94 -10.17
N GLN A 166 -1.22 16.89 -11.01
CA GLN A 166 -1.23 16.11 -12.24
C GLN A 166 -1.34 14.61 -11.96
N ILE A 167 -0.57 14.11 -10.98
CA ILE A 167 -0.57 12.69 -10.61
C ILE A 167 -1.89 12.32 -9.93
N VAL A 168 -2.38 13.15 -8.99
CA VAL A 168 -3.66 12.97 -8.30
C VAL A 168 -4.82 12.94 -9.29
N TYR A 169 -4.83 13.86 -10.26
CA TYR A 169 -5.87 13.88 -11.29
C TYR A 169 -5.93 12.57 -12.09
N ARG A 170 -4.77 11.98 -12.43
CA ARG A 170 -4.72 10.73 -13.20
C ARG A 170 -5.28 9.54 -12.42
N ILE A 171 -4.89 9.36 -11.15
CA ILE A 171 -5.39 8.25 -10.34
C ILE A 171 -6.88 8.40 -10.02
N CYS A 172 -7.36 9.63 -9.77
CA CYS A 172 -8.78 9.90 -9.54
C CYS A 172 -9.65 9.63 -10.78
N ARG A 173 -9.07 9.62 -11.99
CA ARG A 173 -9.74 9.21 -13.23
C ARG A 173 -9.67 7.71 -13.52
N ASN A 174 -9.22 6.90 -12.55
CA ASN A 174 -9.00 5.46 -12.70
C ASN A 174 -8.05 5.12 -13.86
N THR A 175 -7.11 6.02 -14.17
CA THR A 175 -6.06 5.72 -15.15
C THR A 175 -5.14 4.64 -14.55
N PRO A 176 -4.66 3.65 -15.30
CA PRO A 176 -3.63 2.76 -14.79
C PRO A 176 -2.30 3.50 -14.56
N PRO A 177 -1.44 3.01 -13.64
CA PRO A 177 -0.08 3.52 -13.51
C PRO A 177 0.69 3.32 -14.81
N ALA A 178 1.77 4.10 -15.01
CA ALA A 178 2.55 3.97 -16.23
C ALA A 178 3.14 2.56 -16.37
N VAL A 179 3.09 2.01 -17.59
CA VAL A 179 3.55 0.63 -17.88
C VAL A 179 5.01 0.43 -17.46
N LYS A 180 5.85 1.46 -17.56
CA LYS A 180 7.25 1.40 -17.10
C LYS A 180 7.39 0.99 -15.63
N TYR A 181 6.43 1.25 -14.77
CA TYR A 181 6.47 0.89 -13.34
C TYR A 181 5.87 -0.48 -13.03
N THR A 182 5.31 -1.18 -14.01
CA THR A 182 4.62 -2.47 -13.78
C THR A 182 5.07 -3.59 -14.72
N CYS A 183 5.67 -3.27 -15.87
CA CYS A 183 5.86 -4.22 -16.96
C CYS A 183 6.76 -5.43 -16.68
N GLN A 184 7.76 -5.35 -15.78
CA GLN A 184 8.57 -6.52 -15.44
C GLN A 184 7.95 -7.37 -14.32
N ASP A 185 7.08 -6.80 -13.48
CA ASP A 185 6.40 -7.57 -12.42
C ASP A 185 5.04 -8.13 -12.85
N ASN A 186 4.45 -7.61 -13.94
CA ASN A 186 3.16 -8.05 -14.41
C ASN A 186 3.27 -9.37 -15.18
N LYS A 187 2.85 -10.49 -14.60
CA LYS A 187 2.85 -11.82 -15.25
C LYS A 187 2.07 -11.87 -16.57
N ASN A 188 1.13 -10.93 -16.78
CA ASN A 188 0.36 -10.83 -18.01
C ASN A 188 1.08 -10.03 -19.11
N HIS A 189 2.23 -9.40 -18.82
CA HIS A 189 2.92 -8.51 -19.75
C HIS A 189 4.14 -9.20 -20.39
N LYS A 190 4.39 -8.91 -21.68
CA LYS A 190 5.49 -9.52 -22.46
C LYS A 190 6.91 -9.25 -21.92
N LYS A 191 7.08 -8.19 -21.12
CA LYS A 191 8.36 -7.83 -20.47
C LYS A 191 8.51 -8.43 -19.07
N HIS A 192 7.57 -9.28 -18.64
CA HIS A 192 7.65 -9.91 -17.33
C HIS A 192 8.98 -10.63 -17.14
N SER A 193 9.64 -10.40 -16.01
CA SER A 193 10.88 -11.06 -15.64
C SER A 193 10.83 -11.47 -14.18
N LYS A 194 11.05 -12.77 -13.91
CA LYS A 194 11.23 -13.27 -12.54
C LYS A 194 12.54 -12.80 -11.90
N ASN A 195 13.49 -12.35 -12.73
CA ASN A 195 14.82 -11.92 -12.33
C ASN A 195 15.01 -10.42 -12.59
N ALA A 196 13.92 -9.63 -12.52
CA ALA A 196 13.98 -8.19 -12.66
C ALA A 196 14.96 -7.63 -11.62
N GLN A 197 15.89 -6.79 -12.08
CA GLN A 197 16.87 -6.17 -11.18
C GLN A 197 16.18 -5.13 -10.29
N PRO A 198 16.67 -4.87 -9.06
CA PRO A 198 16.12 -3.80 -8.23
C PRO A 198 16.04 -2.48 -9.00
N LEU A 199 14.93 -1.77 -8.85
CA LEU A 199 14.68 -0.48 -9.53
C LEU A 199 14.79 -0.53 -11.07
N TRP A 200 14.47 -1.65 -11.71
CA TRP A 200 14.51 -1.86 -13.16
C TRP A 200 13.73 -0.85 -14.03
N TYR A 201 12.92 0.01 -13.40
CA TYR A 201 12.08 1.04 -14.02
C TYR A 201 12.65 2.46 -13.91
N GLN A 202 13.84 2.62 -13.32
CA GLN A 202 14.63 3.84 -13.36
C GLN A 202 15.27 4.05 -14.73
#